data_AF-A0A099I6R1-F1
#
_entry.id   AF-A0A099I6R1-F1
#
_cell.length_a   1.000
_cell.length_b   1.000
_cell.length_c   1.000
_cell.angle_alpha   90.00
_cell.angle_beta   90.00
_cell.angle_gamma   90.00
#
_symmetry.space_group_name_H-M   'P 1'
#
loop_
_entity.id
_entity.type
_entity.pdbx_description
1 polymer ?
#
loop_
_entity_poly.entity_id
_entity_poly.type
_entity_poly.pdbx_seq_one_letter_code
_entity_poly.pdbx_strand_id
1 'polypeptide(L)' 'MKEGTLVYYLDEGQIHDGHVIDVETKQNGFVFSIDSYGECGGFCRIDSAQINRTVFEDVEEAKKHVR' A
#
# COMPACT_ATOMS: atom_id res chain seq x y z
N MET A 1 -1.99 7.71 7.67
CA MET A 1 -1.62 6.28 7.79
C MET A 1 -0.86 6.01 9.08
N LYS A 2 -1.03 4.83 9.68
CA LYS A 2 -0.32 4.37 10.88
C LYS A 2 -0.08 2.86 10.80
N GLU A 3 0.77 2.32 11.67
CA GLU A 3 0.89 0.86 11.82
C GLU A 3 -0.48 0.22 12.11
N GLY A 4 -0.71 -0.96 11.54
CA GLY A 4 -1.98 -1.68 11.53
C GLY A 4 -3.02 -1.16 10.55
N THR A 5 -2.76 -0.07 9.81
CA THR A 5 -3.66 0.37 8.74
C THR A 5 -3.71 -0.68 7.63
N LEU A 6 -4.91 -1.17 7.31
CA LEU A 6 -5.16 -1.97 6.11
C LEU A 6 -5.08 -1.06 4.88
N VAL A 7 -4.30 -1.49 3.89
CA VAL A 7 -4.20 -0.82 2.59
C VAL A 7 -4.39 -1.85 1.48
N TYR A 8 -4.79 -1.36 0.31
CA TYR A 8 -5.00 -2.14 -0.89
C TYR A 8 -4.01 -1.68 -1.97
N TYR A 9 -3.41 -2.59 -2.71
CA TYR A 9 -2.52 -2.25 -3.81
C TYR A 9 -2.85 -3.02 -5.08
N LEU A 10 -2.49 -2.44 -6.21
CA LEU A 10 -2.67 -3.06 -7.53
C LEU A 10 -1.39 -3.73 -7.96
N ASP A 11 -1.46 -5.02 -8.26
CA ASP A 11 -0.38 -5.80 -8.87
C ASP A 11 -0.97 -6.72 -9.93
N GLU A 12 -0.35 -6.75 -11.12
CA GLU A 12 -0.80 -7.55 -12.27
C GLU A 12 -2.32 -7.51 -12.60
N GLY A 13 -2.98 -6.36 -12.35
CA GLY A 13 -4.42 -6.19 -12.60
C GLY A 13 -5.33 -6.81 -11.52
N GLN A 14 -4.75 -7.25 -10.41
CA GLN A 14 -5.46 -7.75 -9.24
C GLN A 14 -5.32 -6.76 -8.08
N ILE A 15 -6.31 -6.77 -7.20
CA ILE A 15 -6.27 -6.02 -5.94
C ILE A 15 -5.78 -6.99 -4.87
N HIS A 16 -4.73 -6.58 -4.19
CA HIS A 16 -4.22 -7.25 -3.02
C HIS A 16 -4.33 -6.32 -1.81
N ASP A 17 -4.21 -6.89 -0.62
CA ASP A 17 -4.20 -6.14 0.62
C ASP A 17 -2.96 -6.45 1.47
N GLY A 18 -2.67 -5.53 2.39
CA GLY A 18 -1.65 -5.70 3.41
C GLY A 18 -1.80 -4.67 4.53
N HIS A 19 -1.22 -4.99 5.67
CA HIS A 19 -1.22 -4.12 6.85
C HIS A 19 0.11 -3.40 6.95
N VAL A 20 0.03 -2.11 7.24
CA VAL A 20 1.19 -1.29 7.54
C VAL A 20 1.89 -1.81 8.81
N ILE A 21 3.18 -2.11 8.72
CA ILE A 21 3.99 -2.62 9.84
C ILE A 21 5.06 -1.63 10.33
N ASP A 22 5.35 -0.60 9.53
CA ASP A 22 6.32 0.43 9.87
C ASP A 22 6.02 1.71 9.06
N VAL A 23 6.27 2.87 9.65
CA VAL A 23 6.10 4.18 9.01
C VAL A 23 7.29 5.09 9.35
N GLU A 24 8.05 5.46 8.33
CA GLU A 24 9.18 6.38 8.43
C GLU A 24 8.82 7.75 7.83
N THR A 25 8.80 8.78 8.66
CA THR A 25 8.56 10.16 8.23
C THR A 25 9.80 10.75 7.55
N LYS A 26 9.59 11.43 6.42
CA LYS A 26 10.60 12.18 5.67
C LYS A 26 10.25 13.67 5.63
N GLN A 27 11.16 14.52 5.16
CA GLN A 27 10.91 15.96 5.04
C GLN A 27 9.66 16.29 4.19
N ASN A 28 9.39 15.52 3.13
CA ASN A 28 8.28 15.75 2.19
C ASN A 28 7.35 14.54 2.06
N GLY A 29 6.94 13.95 3.19
CA GLY A 29 5.99 12.84 3.21
C GLY A 29 6.45 11.72 4.13
N PHE A 30 6.08 10.48 3.80
CA PHE A 30 6.51 9.31 4.56
C PHE A 30 6.68 8.11 3.64
N VAL A 31 7.35 7.10 4.17
CA VAL A 31 7.44 5.78 3.56
C VAL A 31 6.92 4.79 4.57
N PHE A 32 6.15 3.81 4.11
CA PHE A 32 5.59 2.78 4.97
C PHE A 32 5.89 1.41 4.40
N SER A 33 5.96 0.42 5.29
CA SER A 33 6.14 -0.98 4.91
C SER A 33 4.86 -1.75 5.16
N ILE A 34 4.52 -2.71 4.32
CA ILE A 34 3.38 -3.63 4.53
C ILE A 34 3.84 -5.08 4.69
N ASP A 35 3.02 -5.88 5.40
CA ASP A 35 3.29 -7.30 5.70
C ASP A 35 3.10 -8.27 4.54
N SER A 36 2.31 -7.90 3.52
CA SER A 36 2.07 -8.71 2.32
C SER A 36 2.16 -7.89 1.03
N TYR A 37 3.08 -8.28 0.15
CA TYR A 37 3.20 -7.70 -1.21
C TYR A 37 3.46 -8.80 -2.25
N GLY A 38 2.41 -9.17 -2.98
CA GLY A 38 2.38 -10.34 -3.86
C GLY A 38 2.62 -11.65 -3.10
N GLU A 39 3.10 -12.68 -3.81
CA GLU A 39 3.55 -13.95 -3.21
C GLU A 39 4.99 -13.87 -2.64
N CYS A 40 5.66 -12.73 -2.80
CA CYS A 40 6.94 -12.51 -2.16
C CYS A 40 6.70 -12.25 -0.67
N GLY A 41 6.97 -13.24 0.18
CA GLY A 41 6.87 -13.16 1.64
C GLY A 41 7.89 -12.22 2.30
N GLY A 42 8.08 -11.02 1.74
CA GLY A 42 8.96 -9.97 2.24
C GLY A 42 8.20 -8.67 2.42
N PHE A 43 8.68 -7.86 3.36
CA PHE A 43 8.12 -6.53 3.61
C PHE A 43 8.39 -5.61 2.42
N CYS A 44 7.32 -5.08 1.81
CA CYS A 44 7.48 -4.10 0.74
C CYS A 44 7.34 -2.68 1.26
N ARG A 45 8.32 -1.87 0.86
CA ARG A 45 8.47 -0.49 1.28
C ARG A 45 7.90 0.44 0.20
N ILE A 46 6.87 1.20 0.56
CA ILE A 46 6.04 2.00 -0.33
C ILE A 46 6.14 3.48 0.04
N ASP A 47 6.39 4.32 -0.96
CA ASP A 47 6.40 5.77 -0.77
C ASP A 47 4.96 6.33 -0.74
N SER A 48 4.68 7.25 0.18
CA SER A 48 3.38 7.92 0.31
C SER A 48 2.88 8.56 -1.00
N ALA A 49 3.78 8.90 -1.94
CA ALA A 49 3.40 9.38 -3.27
C ALA A 49 2.65 8.35 -4.15
N GLN A 50 2.64 7.07 -3.75
CA GLN A 50 1.89 6.00 -4.42
C GLN A 50 0.43 5.89 -3.93
N ILE A 51 0.09 6.55 -2.83
CA ILE A 51 -1.28 6.58 -2.30
C ILE A 51 -2.20 7.26 -3.33
N ASN A 52 -3.37 6.67 -3.56
CA ASN A 52 -4.35 7.04 -4.59
C ASN A 52 -3.84 6.91 -6.04
N ARG A 53 -2.78 6.11 -6.27
CA ARG A 53 -2.28 5.79 -7.61
C ARG A 53 -2.19 4.29 -7.83
N THR A 54 -1.44 3.63 -6.94
CA THR A 54 -1.20 2.18 -6.96
C THR A 54 -1.50 1.55 -5.60
N VAL A 55 -1.61 2.37 -4.54
CA VAL A 55 -1.99 1.95 -3.18
C VAL A 55 -3.15 2.81 -2.69
N PHE A 56 -4.09 2.23 -1.97
CA PHE A 56 -5.37 2.83 -1.59
C PHE A 56 -5.73 2.46 -0.15
N GLU A 57 -6.38 3.38 0.58
CA GLU A 57 -6.92 3.09 1.92
C GLU A 57 -8.35 2.52 1.86
N ASP A 58 -8.97 2.50 0.68
CA ASP A 58 -10.32 2.01 0.43
C ASP A 58 -10.33 1.07 -0.80
N VAL A 59 -10.95 -0.11 -0.66
CA VAL A 59 -11.05 -1.12 -1.71
C VAL A 59 -11.93 -0.68 -2.87
N GLU A 60 -12.99 0.10 -2.62
CA GLU A 60 -13.88 0.62 -3.66
C GLU A 60 -13.14 1.65 -4.52
N GLU A 61 -12.19 2.38 -3.93
CA GLU A 61 -11.31 3.26 -4.70
C GLU A 61 -10.30 2.45 -5.53
N ALA A 62 -9.71 1.40 -4.96
CA ALA A 62 -8.82 0.50 -5.70
C ALA A 62 -9.52 -0.13 -6.92
N LYS A 63 -10.78 -0.57 -6.77
CA LYS A 63 -11.59 -1.15 -7.85
C LYS A 63 -11.79 -0.23 -9.05
N LYS A 64 -11.85 1.09 -8.85
CA LYS A 64 -11.97 2.06 -9.97
C LYS A 64 -10.73 2.12 -10.85
N HIS A 65 -9.61 1.62 -10.34
CA HIS A 65 -8.29 1.68 -10.98
C HIS A 65 -7.86 0.34 -11.60
N VAL A 66 -8.61 -0.74 -11.33
CA VAL A 66 -8.46 -2.02 -12.03
C VAL A 66 -9.03 -1.89 -13.45
N ARG A 67 -8.28 -2.33 -14.46
CA ARG A 67 -8.68 -2.32 -15.87
C ARG A 67 -9.17 -3.69 -16.33
#